data_AF-A0A7G7CQ18-F1
#
_entry.id   AF-A0A7G7CQ18-F1
#
_cell.length_a   1.000
_cell.length_b   1.000
_cell.length_c   1.000
_cell.angle_alpha   90.00
_cell.angle_beta   90.00
_cell.angle_gamma   90.00
#
_symmetry.space_group_name_H-M   'P 1'
#
loop_
_entity.id
_entity.type
_entity.pdbx_description
1 polymer ?
#
loop_
_entity_poly.entity_id
_entity_poly.type
_entity_poly.pdbx_seq_one_letter_code
_entity_poly.pdbx_strand_id
1 'polypeptide(L)'
;MATDYDAPRRRVEDELETDSLEGLKAAETENNGMDDDGEIVEAFEPPTVDLSGEELNVTVVPRQEDEFTCSVCFLVQRNKRLAFTEDDGSPVCQDCA
;
A
#
# COMPACT_ATOMS: atom_id res chain seq x y z
N MET A 1 20.31 13.17 -2.42
CA MET A 1 20.94 12.89 -1.12
C MET A 1 20.53 11.48 -0.72
N ALA A 2 21.48 10.59 -0.41
CA ALA A 2 21.16 9.23 0.01
C ALA A 2 20.91 9.25 1.52
N THR A 3 19.68 8.97 1.93
CA THR A 3 19.31 8.86 3.35
C THR A 3 19.99 7.61 3.92
N ASP A 4 20.82 7.79 4.94
CA ASP A 4 21.54 6.71 5.61
C ASP A 4 20.61 6.03 6.63
N TYR A 5 20.22 4.79 6.34
CA TYR A 5 19.30 3.98 7.15
C TYR A 5 20.01 3.09 8.18
N ASP A 6 21.34 3.18 8.30
CA ASP A 6 22.15 2.41 9.28
C ASP A 6 22.51 3.26 10.51
N ALA A 7 21.98 4.49 10.60
CA ALA A 7 22.16 5.35 11.76
C ALA A 7 21.48 4.74 13.01
N PRO A 8 22.15 4.74 14.18
CA PRO A 8 21.54 4.30 15.43
C PRO A 8 20.22 5.01 15.68
N ARG A 9 19.15 4.23 15.94
CA ARG A 9 17.83 4.80 16.25
C ARG A 9 17.96 5.76 17.45
N ARG A 10 17.35 6.94 17.33
CA ARG A 10 17.24 7.87 18.46
C ARG A 10 16.43 7.20 19.58
N ARG A 11 16.64 7.65 20.82
CA ARG A 11 15.85 7.12 21.92
C ARG A 11 14.39 7.52 21.72
N VAL A 12 13.47 6.61 22.03
CA VAL A 12 12.02 6.83 21.88
C VAL A 12 11.57 8.09 22.63
N GLU A 13 12.22 8.42 23.75
CA GLU A 13 11.98 9.64 24.54
C GLU A 13 12.24 10.93 23.72
N ASP A 14 13.31 10.92 22.93
CA ASP A 14 13.73 12.03 22.07
C ASP A 14 12.77 12.21 20.88
N GLU A 15 12.25 11.11 20.33
CA GLU A 15 11.24 11.13 19.27
C GLU A 15 9.90 11.72 19.76
N LEU A 16 9.45 11.32 20.95
CA LEU A 16 8.20 11.80 21.55
C LEU A 16 8.24 13.31 21.87
N GLU A 17 9.39 13.84 22.30
CA GLU A 17 9.57 15.27 22.53
C GLU A 17 9.51 16.07 21.24
N THR A 18 10.07 15.55 20.14
CA THR A 18 10.00 16.18 18.82
C THR A 18 8.64 16.08 18.14
N ASP A 19 7.84 15.06 18.47
CA ASP A 19 6.50 14.84 17.90
C ASP A 19 5.37 15.48 18.76
N SER A 20 5.73 16.04 19.91
CA SER A 20 4.83 16.86 20.72
C SER A 20 4.58 18.21 20.05
N LEU A 21 3.34 18.71 20.13
CA LEU A 21 2.92 19.98 19.52
C LEU A 21 3.85 21.15 19.90
N GLU A 22 4.35 21.17 21.14
CA GLU A 22 5.29 22.19 21.62
C GLU A 22 6.69 22.03 21.03
N GLY A 23 7.17 20.79 20.83
CA GLY A 23 8.45 20.51 20.17
C GLY A 23 8.42 20.86 18.68
N LEU A 24 7.32 20.54 18.00
CA LEU A 24 7.07 20.89 16.59
C LEU A 24 7.05 22.41 16.38
N LYS A 25 6.46 23.15 17.33
CA LYS A 25 6.38 24.62 17.28
C LYS A 25 7.72 25.31 17.52
N ALA A 26 8.60 24.70 18.32
CA ALA A 26 9.95 25.20 18.55
C ALA A 26 10.91 24.89 17.38
N ALA A 27 10.64 23.82 16.62
CA ALA A 27 11.37 23.47 15.41
C ALA A 27 10.88 24.25 14.17
N GLU A 28 9.70 24.88 14.23
CA GLU A 28 9.16 25.74 13.19
C GLU A 28 10.07 26.96 13.01
N THR A 29 10.84 26.96 11.93
CA THR A 29 11.62 28.14 11.50
C THR A 29 10.64 29.21 11.00
N GLU A 30 10.70 30.41 11.58
CA GLU A 30 9.88 31.60 11.25
C GLU A 30 10.18 32.21 9.86
N ASN A 31 10.71 31.40 8.93
CA ASN A 31 10.92 31.80 7.56
C ASN A 31 10.31 30.72 6.66
N ASN A 32 8.99 30.76 6.57
CA ASN A 32 8.32 30.27 5.39
C ASN A 32 8.74 31.21 4.26
N GLY A 33 9.83 30.84 3.57
CA GLY A 33 10.21 31.40 2.28
C GLY A 33 9.17 31.02 1.21
N MET A 34 7.90 31.27 1.51
CA MET A 34 6.86 31.46 0.53
C MET A 34 7.17 32.81 -0.09
N ASP A 35 8.06 32.76 -1.08
CA ASP A 35 8.16 33.81 -2.07
C ASP A 35 6.74 34.07 -2.58
N ASP A 36 6.30 35.32 -2.46
CA ASP A 36 4.95 35.79 -2.78
C ASP A 36 4.79 35.99 -4.30
N ASP A 37 5.70 35.40 -5.09
CA ASP A 37 5.66 35.28 -6.54
C ASP A 37 5.19 33.87 -6.90
N GLY A 38 3.95 33.55 -6.50
CA GLY A 38 3.29 32.31 -6.87
C GLY A 38 3.32 32.10 -8.39
N GLU A 39 4.36 31.43 -8.87
CA GLU A 39 4.37 30.72 -10.14
C GLU A 39 3.19 29.78 -10.03
N ILE A 40 2.12 30.14 -10.73
CA ILE A 40 0.92 29.35 -10.85
C ILE A 40 1.41 28.03 -11.44
N VAL A 41 1.61 27.03 -10.58
CA VAL A 41 1.92 25.68 -11.04
C VAL A 41 0.70 25.28 -11.84
N GLU A 42 0.84 25.33 -13.16
CA GLU A 42 -0.23 24.99 -14.08
C GLU A 42 -0.69 23.58 -13.70
N ALA A 43 -1.98 23.42 -13.42
CA ALA A 43 -2.52 22.15 -12.96
C ALA A 43 -2.20 21.12 -14.05
N PHE A 44 -1.35 20.14 -13.72
CA PHE A 44 -1.00 19.08 -14.65
C PHE A 44 -2.28 18.30 -14.98
N GLU A 45 -2.82 18.56 -16.17
CA GLU A 45 -4.00 17.85 -16.65
C GLU A 45 -3.54 16.51 -17.23
N PRO A 46 -3.85 15.38 -16.56
CA PRO A 46 -3.48 14.08 -17.10
C PRO A 46 -4.16 13.90 -18.46
N PRO A 47 -3.50 13.24 -19.42
CA PRO A 47 -4.09 13.01 -20.73
C PRO A 47 -5.42 12.28 -20.57
N THR A 48 -6.50 12.90 -21.03
CA THR A 48 -7.83 12.30 -21.09
C THR A 48 -7.86 11.30 -22.24
N VAL A 49 -7.28 10.13 -22.01
CA VAL A 49 -7.40 8.99 -22.93
C VAL A 49 -8.83 8.50 -22.84
N ASP A 50 -9.64 8.83 -23.85
CA ASP A 50 -11.01 8.38 -23.97
C ASP A 50 -11.05 6.89 -24.32
N LEU A 51 -11.23 6.05 -23.31
CA LEU A 51 -11.40 4.61 -23.45
C LEU A 51 -12.87 4.21 -23.68
N SER A 52 -13.79 5.16 -23.88
CA SER A 52 -15.23 4.87 -24.01
C SER A 52 -15.58 4.04 -25.25
N GLY A 53 -14.69 3.96 -26.24
CA GLY A 53 -14.82 3.12 -27.43
C GLY A 53 -14.01 1.81 -27.41
N GLU A 54 -13.29 1.52 -26.33
CA GLU A 54 -12.41 0.34 -26.25
C GLU A 54 -13.15 -0.86 -25.62
N GLU A 55 -13.34 -1.93 -26.40
CA GLU A 55 -13.96 -3.17 -25.92
C GLU A 55 -12.90 -4.13 -25.36
N LEU A 56 -12.79 -4.18 -24.04
CA LEU A 56 -11.87 -5.10 -23.35
C LEU A 56 -12.41 -6.53 -23.42
N ASN A 57 -11.86 -7.33 -24.34
CA ASN A 57 -12.19 -8.75 -24.47
C ASN A 57 -11.33 -9.57 -23.49
N VAL A 58 -11.90 -9.90 -22.33
CA VAL A 58 -11.23 -10.72 -21.30
C VAL A 58 -11.79 -12.13 -21.32
N THR A 59 -10.90 -13.13 -21.42
CA THR A 59 -11.29 -14.53 -21.26
C THR A 59 -11.31 -14.87 -19.78
N VAL A 60 -12.48 -15.27 -19.26
CA VAL A 60 -12.63 -15.74 -17.87
C VAL A 60 -12.45 -17.26 -17.85
N VAL A 61 -11.45 -17.74 -17.12
CA VAL A 61 -11.27 -19.17 -16.86
C VAL A 61 -11.87 -19.48 -15.49
N PRO A 62 -12.92 -20.32 -15.41
CA PRO A 62 -13.49 -20.72 -14.13
C PRO A 62 -12.52 -21.64 -13.37
N ARG A 63 -12.70 -21.72 -12.06
CA ARG A 63 -11.98 -22.66 -11.18
C ARG A 63 -12.08 -24.09 -11.71
N GLN A 64 -10.94 -24.77 -11.85
CA GLN A 64 -10.87 -26.17 -12.27
C GLN A 64 -11.25 -27.12 -11.10
N GLU A 65 -11.53 -28.38 -11.41
CA GLU A 65 -11.93 -29.37 -10.40
C GLU A 65 -10.83 -29.65 -9.36
N ASP A 66 -9.56 -29.51 -9.74
CA ASP A 66 -8.40 -29.72 -8.87
C ASP A 66 -7.89 -28.44 -8.18
N GLU A 67 -8.69 -27.37 -8.18
CA GLU A 67 -8.33 -26.06 -7.60
C GLU A 67 -9.27 -25.61 -6.47
N PHE A 68 -8.79 -24.80 -5.54
CA PHE A 68 -9.58 -24.12 -4.51
C PHE A 68 -9.04 -22.71 -4.23
N THR A 69 -9.87 -21.83 -3.68
CA THR A 69 -9.44 -20.49 -3.23
C THR A 69 -9.18 -20.53 -1.73
N CYS A 70 -7.95 -20.22 -1.30
CA CYS A 70 -7.61 -20.18 0.12
C CYS A 70 -8.37 -19.06 0.86
N SER A 71 -8.97 -19.35 2.02
CA SER A 71 -9.70 -18.37 2.84
C SER A 71 -8.81 -17.30 3.48
N VAL A 72 -7.50 -17.55 3.58
CA VAL A 72 -6.54 -16.63 4.23
C VAL A 72 -5.84 -15.71 3.23
N CYS A 73 -5.27 -16.26 2.16
CA CYS A 73 -4.52 -15.48 1.17
C CYS A 73 -5.29 -15.16 -0.12
N PHE A 74 -6.51 -15.70 -0.29
CA PHE A 74 -7.38 -15.49 -1.46
C PHE A 74 -6.79 -15.90 -2.82
N LEU A 75 -5.67 -16.63 -2.82
CA LEU A 75 -5.07 -17.19 -4.03
C LEU A 75 -5.73 -18.52 -4.41
N VAL A 76 -5.84 -18.75 -5.72
CA VAL A 76 -6.22 -20.06 -6.27
C VAL A 76 -5.03 -21.02 -6.11
N GLN A 77 -5.29 -22.15 -5.48
CA GLN A 77 -4.31 -23.19 -5.19
C GLN A 77 -4.80 -24.53 -5.72
N ARG A 78 -3.90 -25.48 -5.98
CA ARG A 78 -4.31 -26.86 -6.28
C ARG A 78 -4.72 -27.60 -5.01
N ASN A 79 -5.64 -28.53 -5.10
CA ASN A 79 -6.11 -29.37 -3.97
C ASN A 79 -4.96 -30.10 -3.24
N LYS A 80 -3.83 -30.36 -3.91
CA LYS A 80 -2.62 -30.93 -3.29
C LYS A 80 -1.99 -30.03 -2.22
N ARG A 81 -2.28 -28.72 -2.24
CA ARG A 81 -1.84 -27.72 -1.26
C ARG A 81 -2.89 -27.44 -0.18
N LEU A 82 -4.01 -28.17 -0.15
CA LEU A 82 -4.98 -28.05 0.92
C LEU A 82 -4.33 -28.54 2.23
N ALA A 83 -4.34 -27.70 3.26
CA ALA A 83 -3.84 -28.06 4.58
C ALA A 83 -4.98 -28.58 5.46
N PHE A 84 -6.02 -27.75 5.64
CA PHE A 84 -7.22 -28.09 6.38
C PHE A 84 -8.41 -27.30 5.84
N THR A 85 -9.59 -27.66 6.32
CA THR A 85 -10.84 -26.94 6.08
C THR A 85 -11.41 -26.58 7.45
N GLU A 86 -11.76 -25.32 7.64
CA GLU A 86 -12.36 -24.81 8.87
C GLU A 86 -13.78 -25.37 9.07
N ASP A 87 -14.35 -25.23 10.26
CA ASP A 87 -15.67 -25.80 10.60
C ASP A 87 -16.82 -25.22 9.76
N ASP A 88 -16.65 -24.00 9.24
CA ASP A 88 -17.55 -23.32 8.31
C ASP A 88 -17.39 -23.79 6.85
N GLY A 89 -16.44 -24.70 6.57
CA GLY A 89 -16.19 -25.26 5.25
C GLY A 89 -15.21 -24.47 4.40
N SER A 90 -14.53 -23.47 4.96
CA SER A 90 -13.57 -22.63 4.23
C SER A 90 -12.18 -23.32 4.16
N PRO A 91 -11.59 -23.47 2.96
CA PRO A 91 -10.33 -24.21 2.78
C PRO A 91 -9.08 -23.32 2.98
N VAL A 92 -8.10 -23.82 3.72
CA VAL A 92 -6.81 -23.13 3.99
C VAL A 92 -5.66 -23.88 3.30
N CYS A 93 -4.74 -23.14 2.65
CA CYS A 93 -3.57 -23.72 2.00
C CYS A 93 -2.39 -23.93 2.95
N GLN A 94 -1.45 -24.80 2.57
CA GLN A 94 -0.25 -25.12 3.36
C GLN A 94 0.65 -23.92 3.72
N ASP A 95 0.68 -22.87 2.91
CA ASP A 95 1.45 -21.66 3.24
C ASP A 95 0.77 -20.77 4.29
N CYS A 96 -0.54 -20.95 4.49
CA CYS A 96 -1.33 -20.16 5.45
C CYS A 96 -1.69 -20.93 6.71
N ALA A 97 -1.36 -22.23 6.76
CA ALA A 97 -1.61 -23.12 7.89
C ALA A 97 -0.58 -22.96 9.01
#